data_AF-A0A2U3AER0-F1
#
_entry.id   AF-A0A2U3AER0-F1
#
_cell.length_a   1.000
_cell.length_b   1.000
_cell.length_c   1.000
_cell.angle_alpha   90.00
_cell.angle_beta   90.00
_cell.angle_gamma   90.00
#
_symmetry.space_group_name_H-M   'P 1'
#
loop_
_entity.id
_entity.type
_entity.pdbx_description
1 polymer ?
#
loop_
_entity_poly.entity_id
_entity_poly.type
_entity_poly.pdbx_seq_one_letter_code
_entity_poly.pdbx_strand_id
1 'polypeptide(L)'
;MNTAFKLPRHVSAEFDGQGKIVVMMEQRKQCICGGKLHIHSRIIKQVLHDYTMGGPIYLTVDDRGYRCIQCKKIVYDDYGLGISHYTTALFREGAVKFADATSLGVTAGLLDIPKSTLYNWVKKAGNRR
;
A
#
# COMPACT_ATOMS: atom_id res chain seq x y z
N MET A 1 8.27 -20.86 8.90
CA MET A 1 9.12 -19.94 8.10
C MET A 1 9.40 -18.72 8.96
N ASN A 2 10.65 -18.53 9.38
CA ASN A 2 11.10 -17.40 10.20
C ASN A 2 11.26 -16.16 9.31
N THR A 3 10.24 -15.34 9.19
CA THR A 3 10.40 -14.04 8.53
C THR A 3 10.93 -13.05 9.57
N ALA A 4 12.23 -12.72 9.47
CA ALA A 4 12.90 -11.70 10.28
C ALA A 4 12.29 -10.28 10.13
N PHE A 5 11.35 -10.13 9.19
CA PHE A 5 10.68 -8.87 8.85
C PHE A 5 9.15 -9.01 9.01
N LYS A 6 8.53 -8.09 9.74
CA LYS A 6 7.06 -7.94 9.84
C LYS A 6 6.47 -7.26 8.60
N LEU A 7 6.73 -7.79 7.41
CA LEU A 7 6.21 -7.23 6.15
C LEU A 7 4.76 -7.70 5.89
N PRO A 8 3.98 -6.94 5.10
CA PRO A 8 2.68 -7.41 4.61
C PRO A 8 2.80 -8.74 3.87
N ARG A 9 1.80 -9.62 3.96
CA ARG A 9 1.86 -11.00 3.42
C ARG A 9 2.11 -11.09 1.91
N HIS A 10 1.71 -10.06 1.17
CA HIS A 10 1.86 -9.96 -0.28
C HIS A 10 3.20 -9.32 -0.70
N VAL A 11 4.05 -8.97 0.26
CA VAL A 11 5.35 -8.34 0.04
C VAL A 11 6.45 -9.33 0.42
N SER A 12 7.36 -9.58 -0.51
CA SER A 12 8.58 -10.33 -0.24
C SER A 12 9.77 -9.37 -0.10
N ALA A 13 10.78 -9.81 0.65
CA ALA A 13 12.04 -9.08 0.77
C ALA A 13 13.20 -10.06 0.59
N GLU A 14 14.16 -9.65 -0.22
CA GLU A 14 15.35 -10.43 -0.55
C GLU A 14 16.59 -9.56 -0.39
N PHE A 15 17.73 -10.19 -0.17
CA PHE A 15 19.02 -9.49 -0.23
C PHE A 15 19.47 -9.41 -1.68
N ASP A 16 19.83 -8.22 -2.15
CA ASP A 16 20.51 -8.09 -3.44
C ASP A 16 21.95 -8.60 -3.37
N GLY A 17 22.62 -8.69 -4.53
CA GLY A 17 24.04 -9.09 -4.63
C GLY A 17 25.03 -8.14 -3.92
N GLN A 18 24.55 -7.05 -3.32
CA GLN A 18 25.33 -6.09 -2.54
C GLN A 18 24.97 -6.12 -1.05
N GLY A 19 24.11 -7.06 -0.62
CA GLY A 19 23.69 -7.21 0.77
C GLY A 19 22.62 -6.20 1.23
N LYS A 20 21.97 -5.48 0.32
CA LYS A 20 20.84 -4.59 0.65
C LYS A 20 19.54 -5.35 0.61
N ILE A 21 18.62 -5.02 1.52
CA ILE A 21 17.29 -5.60 1.52
C ILE A 21 16.44 -4.88 0.47
N VAL A 22 15.97 -5.61 -0.53
CA VAL A 22 15.10 -5.14 -1.60
C VAL A 22 13.71 -5.72 -1.40
N VAL A 23 12.72 -4.84 -1.45
CA VAL A 23 11.32 -5.21 -1.32
C VAL A 23 10.70 -5.44 -2.70
N MET A 24 10.02 -6.57 -2.88
CA MET A 24 9.41 -6.99 -4.14
C MET A 24 7.92 -7.32 -3.96
N MET A 25 7.14 -7.05 -5.00
CA MET A 25 5.72 -7.41 -5.06
C MET A 25 5.25 -7.54 -6.51
N GLU A 26 4.21 -8.35 -6.71
CA GLU A 26 3.49 -8.41 -7.98
C GLU A 26 2.88 -7.05 -8.34
N GLN A 27 3.06 -6.65 -9.60
CA GLN A 27 2.54 -5.38 -10.09
C GLN A 27 1.02 -5.33 -10.01
N ARG A 28 0.47 -4.24 -9.46
CA ARG A 28 -0.97 -3.97 -9.57
C ARG A 28 -1.35 -3.73 -11.04
N LYS A 29 -2.16 -4.64 -11.59
CA LYS A 29 -2.58 -4.58 -13.00
C LYS A 29 -3.86 -3.76 -13.24
N GLN A 30 -4.65 -3.50 -12.20
CA GLN A 30 -5.99 -2.93 -12.33
C GLN A 30 -6.30 -1.83 -11.29
N CYS A 31 -6.98 -0.78 -11.76
CA CYS A 31 -7.47 0.32 -10.93
C CYS A 31 -8.75 -0.07 -10.19
N ILE A 32 -9.07 0.63 -9.11
CA ILE A 32 -10.34 0.47 -8.36
C ILE A 32 -11.57 0.68 -9.27
N CYS A 33 -11.46 1.49 -10.32
CA CYS A 33 -12.54 1.67 -11.29
C CYS A 33 -12.64 0.55 -12.35
N GLY A 34 -11.85 -0.52 -12.24
CA GLY A 34 -11.77 -1.61 -13.22
C GLY A 34 -10.87 -1.33 -14.44
N GLY A 35 -10.40 -0.09 -14.62
CA GLY A 35 -9.54 0.27 -15.75
C GLY A 35 -8.11 -0.25 -15.64
N LYS A 36 -7.46 -0.52 -16.79
CA LYS A 36 -6.04 -0.93 -16.86
C LYS A 36 -5.12 0.16 -16.29
N LEU A 37 -4.11 -0.28 -15.55
CA LEU A 37 -3.02 0.57 -15.04
C LEU A 37 -1.81 0.45 -15.96
N HIS A 38 -1.14 1.58 -16.23
CA HIS A 38 0.19 1.59 -16.80
C HIS A 38 1.15 2.30 -15.85
N ILE A 39 2.41 1.89 -15.88
CA ILE A 39 3.47 2.55 -15.10
C ILE A 39 3.62 3.96 -15.65
N HIS A 40 3.45 4.94 -14.78
CA HIS A 40 3.59 6.36 -15.08
C HIS A 40 4.88 6.94 -14.49
N SER A 41 5.28 6.46 -13.31
CA SER A 41 6.54 6.83 -12.67
C SER A 41 7.14 5.65 -11.94
N ARG A 42 8.47 5.67 -11.80
CA ARG A 42 9.23 4.67 -11.06
C ARG A 42 10.32 5.37 -10.28
N ILE A 43 10.35 5.19 -8.96
CA ILE A 43 11.33 5.79 -8.07
C ILE A 43 11.87 4.71 -7.15
N ILE A 44 13.17 4.45 -7.25
CA ILE A 44 13.87 3.59 -6.30
C ILE A 44 14.31 4.48 -5.13
N LYS A 45 13.90 4.15 -3.91
CA LYS A 45 14.26 4.89 -2.70
C LYS A 45 14.62 3.96 -1.56
N GLN A 46 15.46 4.46 -0.66
CA GLN A 46 15.73 3.81 0.61
C GLN A 46 14.84 4.40 1.69
N VAL A 47 14.18 3.54 2.45
CA VAL A 47 13.33 3.92 3.57
C VAL A 47 13.81 3.23 4.83
N LEU A 48 13.93 3.99 5.91
CA LEU A 48 14.21 3.43 7.23
C LEU A 48 12.91 2.92 7.82
N HIS A 49 12.85 1.65 8.21
CA HIS A 49 11.64 1.06 8.75
C HIS A 49 11.91 0.06 9.88
N ASP A 50 11.07 0.10 10.92
CA ASP A 50 11.21 -0.66 12.16
C ASP A 50 10.53 -2.04 12.12
N TYR A 51 10.73 -2.80 11.03
CA TYR A 51 10.09 -4.11 10.84
C TYR A 51 10.85 -5.30 11.45
N THR A 52 11.97 -5.08 12.14
CA THR A 52 12.77 -6.15 12.75
C THR A 52 12.72 -6.12 14.27
N MET A 53 13.00 -7.27 14.91
CA MET A 53 13.16 -7.35 16.37
C MET A 53 14.46 -6.72 16.88
N GLY A 54 15.36 -6.28 15.97
CA GLY A 54 16.67 -5.71 16.29
C GLY A 54 16.78 -4.20 16.04
N GLY A 55 15.68 -3.52 15.73
CA GLY A 55 15.63 -2.09 15.43
C GLY A 55 15.41 -1.74 13.96
N PRO A 56 15.45 -0.44 13.61
CA PRO A 56 15.11 0.03 12.27
C PRO A 56 16.19 -0.33 11.25
N ILE A 57 15.75 -0.77 10.07
CA ILE A 57 16.61 -1.17 8.95
C ILE A 57 16.27 -0.36 7.70
N TYR A 58 17.23 -0.23 6.79
CA TYR A 58 16.97 0.36 5.48
C TYR A 58 16.42 -0.69 4.51
N LEU A 59 15.29 -0.36 3.90
CA LEU A 59 14.67 -1.11 2.82
C LEU A 59 14.83 -0.34 1.52
N THR A 60 15.26 -1.02 0.47
CA THR A 60 15.24 -0.49 -0.89
C THR A 60 13.89 -0.83 -1.52
N VAL A 61 13.16 0.20 -1.92
CA VAL A 61 11.77 0.10 -2.37
C VAL A 61 11.64 0.72 -3.76
N ASP A 62 11.00 -0.02 -4.67
CA ASP A 62 10.74 0.40 -6.06
C ASP A 62 9.37 1.08 -6.20
N ASP A 63 9.19 2.26 -5.60
CA ASP A 63 7.89 2.96 -5.61
C ASP A 63 7.43 3.27 -7.04
N ARG A 64 6.37 2.56 -7.46
CA ARG A 64 5.77 2.66 -8.79
C ARG A 64 4.48 3.46 -8.71
N GLY A 65 4.44 4.56 -9.45
CA GLY A 65 3.22 5.31 -9.72
C GLY A 65 2.53 4.73 -10.94
N TYR A 66 1.27 4.34 -10.79
CA TYR A 66 0.42 3.79 -11.82
C TYR A 66 -0.68 4.77 -12.19
N ARG A 67 -0.84 5.05 -13.49
CA ARG A 67 -1.95 5.87 -13.97
C ARG A 67 -3.02 5.00 -14.61
N CYS A 68 -4.26 5.17 -14.20
CA CYS A 68 -5.39 4.50 -14.83
C CYS A 68 -5.67 5.10 -16.21
N ILE A 69 -5.82 4.26 -17.23
CA ILE A 69 -6.16 4.72 -18.58
C ILE A 69 -7.57 5.31 -18.63
N GLN A 70 -8.49 4.78 -17.82
CA GLN A 70 -9.91 5.14 -17.83
C GLN A 70 -10.19 6.39 -16.98
N CYS A 71 -9.99 6.31 -15.66
CA CYS A 71 -10.32 7.43 -14.75
C CYS A 71 -9.17 8.44 -14.56
N LYS A 72 -8.01 8.22 -15.21
CA LYS A 72 -6.80 9.06 -15.12
C LYS A 72 -6.20 9.24 -13.72
N LYS A 73 -6.78 8.63 -12.68
CA LYS A 73 -6.24 8.63 -11.32
C LYS A 73 -4.86 7.99 -11.28
N ILE A 74 -4.00 8.57 -10.44
CA ILE A 74 -2.67 8.05 -10.16
C ILE A 74 -2.74 7.34 -8.80
N VAL A 75 -2.23 6.12 -8.77
CA VAL A 75 -2.13 5.28 -7.58
C VAL A 75 -0.66 4.93 -7.43
N TYR A 76 -0.08 5.16 -6.26
CA TYR A 76 1.29 4.75 -5.98
C TYR A 76 1.23 3.46 -5.18
N ASP A 77 2.09 2.53 -5.55
CA ASP A 77 2.22 1.27 -4.86
C ASP A 77 3.33 1.42 -3.83
N ASP A 78 2.95 1.95 -2.67
CA ASP A 78 3.85 2.09 -1.52
C ASP A 78 4.04 0.78 -0.76
N TYR A 79 3.58 -0.34 -1.34
CA TYR A 79 3.70 -1.70 -0.82
C TYR A 79 3.02 -1.89 0.55
N GLY A 80 2.06 -1.02 0.90
CA GLY A 80 1.47 -1.01 2.23
C GLY A 80 2.44 -0.57 3.32
N LEU A 81 3.63 -0.06 2.95
CA LEU A 81 4.67 0.41 3.85
C LEU A 81 4.44 1.88 4.28
N GLY A 82 3.40 2.54 3.77
CA GLY A 82 3.01 3.89 4.18
C GLY A 82 3.97 4.98 3.73
N ILE A 83 4.76 4.73 2.68
CA ILE A 83 5.86 5.60 2.24
C ILE A 83 5.34 6.81 1.45
N SER A 84 4.15 6.70 0.82
CA SER A 84 3.57 7.78 0.02
C SER A 84 2.32 8.36 0.70
N HIS A 85 2.54 9.28 1.65
CA HIS A 85 1.48 9.91 2.45
C HIS A 85 0.28 10.43 1.65
N TYR A 86 0.50 10.99 0.45
CA TYR A 86 -0.55 11.57 -0.38
C TYR A 86 -1.48 10.51 -0.99
N THR A 87 -0.94 9.35 -1.38
CA THR A 87 -1.76 8.24 -1.89
C THR A 87 -2.39 7.43 -0.80
N THR A 88 -1.75 7.30 0.36
CA THR A 88 -2.40 6.72 1.53
C THR A 88 -3.64 7.53 1.92
N ALA A 89 -3.62 8.87 1.80
CA ALA A 89 -4.78 9.71 2.07
C ALA A 89 -5.93 9.49 1.07
N LEU A 90 -5.65 9.53 -0.24
CA LEU A 90 -6.65 9.28 -1.29
C LEU A 90 -7.19 7.84 -1.26
N PHE A 91 -6.33 6.88 -0.96
CA PHE A 91 -6.70 5.48 -0.78
C PHE A 91 -7.61 5.31 0.43
N ARG A 92 -7.28 5.92 1.58
CA ARG A 92 -8.13 5.93 2.77
C ARG A 92 -9.48 6.57 2.47
N GLU A 93 -9.50 7.70 1.77
CA GLU A 93 -10.75 8.36 1.38
C GLU A 93 -11.61 7.48 0.47
N GLY A 94 -10.99 6.83 -0.53
CA GLY A 94 -11.66 5.86 -1.40
C GLY A 94 -12.19 4.63 -0.65
N ALA A 95 -11.39 4.09 0.28
CA ALA A 95 -11.77 2.96 1.11
C ALA A 95 -12.93 3.30 2.05
N VAL A 96 -12.93 4.50 2.65
CA VAL A 96 -14.03 4.99 3.48
C VAL A 96 -15.31 5.14 2.65
N LYS A 97 -15.25 5.82 1.50
CA LYS A 97 -16.41 5.97 0.60
C LYS A 97 -16.98 4.63 0.15
N PHE A 98 -16.12 3.67 -0.16
CA PHE A 98 -16.54 2.34 -0.58
C PHE A 98 -17.16 1.54 0.59
N ALA A 99 -16.60 1.67 1.80
CA ALA A 99 -17.18 1.09 3.01
C ALA A 99 -18.55 1.68 3.37
N ASP A 100 -18.73 3.00 3.20
CA ASP A 100 -20.01 3.68 3.41
C ASP A 100 -21.08 3.21 2.41
N ALA A 101 -20.69 2.96 1.15
CA ALA A 101 -21.59 2.51 0.09
C ALA A 101 -21.90 1.00 0.14
N THR A 102 -21.08 0.20 0.83
CA THR A 102 -21.23 -1.26 0.88
C THR A 102 -21.28 -1.74 2.33
N SER A 103 -20.16 -2.23 2.88
CA SER A 103 -19.99 -2.49 4.30
C SER A 103 -18.52 -2.57 4.67
N LEU A 104 -18.20 -2.33 5.95
CA LEU A 104 -16.84 -2.49 6.47
C LEU A 104 -16.25 -3.88 6.20
N GLY A 105 -17.05 -4.94 6.30
CA GLY A 105 -16.57 -6.32 6.12
C GLY A 105 -16.19 -6.62 4.68
N VAL A 106 -17.06 -6.23 3.74
CA VAL A 106 -16.82 -6.42 2.30
C VAL A 106 -15.60 -5.63 1.84
N THR A 107 -15.50 -4.36 2.24
CA THR A 107 -14.35 -3.51 1.88
C THR A 107 -13.05 -4.00 2.48
N ALA A 108 -13.06 -4.44 3.74
CA ALA A 108 -11.88 -4.98 4.42
C ALA A 108 -11.35 -6.24 3.69
N GLY A 109 -12.24 -7.16 3.30
CA GLY A 109 -11.87 -8.34 2.53
C GLY A 109 -11.36 -8.01 1.13
N LEU A 110 -12.02 -7.09 0.42
CA LEU A 110 -11.63 -6.70 -0.94
C LEU A 110 -10.27 -6.00 -0.98
N LEU A 111 -9.97 -5.16 0.00
CA LEU A 111 -8.75 -4.36 0.05
C LEU A 111 -7.62 -5.02 0.86
N ASP A 112 -7.83 -6.21 1.42
CA ASP A 112 -6.92 -6.90 2.34
C ASP A 112 -6.45 -6.01 3.51
N ILE A 113 -7.40 -5.29 4.12
CA ILE A 113 -7.14 -4.37 5.24
C ILE A 113 -7.80 -4.94 6.50
N PRO A 114 -7.13 -4.90 7.67
CA PRO A 114 -7.78 -5.25 8.92
C PRO A 114 -9.05 -4.41 9.14
N LYS A 115 -10.17 -5.08 9.44
CA LYS A 115 -11.47 -4.43 9.65
C LYS A 115 -11.42 -3.32 10.71
N SER A 116 -10.59 -3.49 11.75
CA SER A 116 -10.34 -2.49 12.80
C SER A 116 -9.64 -1.23 12.28
N THR A 117 -8.66 -1.39 11.38
CA THR A 117 -7.97 -0.27 10.72
C THR A 117 -8.94 0.54 9.86
N LEU A 118 -9.75 -0.14 9.06
CA LEU A 118 -10.77 0.50 8.22
C LEU A 118 -11.84 1.22 9.06
N TYR A 119 -12.32 0.59 10.14
CA TYR A 119 -13.25 1.21 11.09
C TYR A 119 -12.70 2.52 11.67
N ASN A 120 -11.43 2.53 12.07
CA ASN A 120 -10.78 3.74 12.58
C ASN A 120 -10.69 4.86 11.54
N TRP A 121 -10.55 4.52 10.25
CA TRP A 121 -10.56 5.51 9.17
C TRP A 121 -11.94 6.10 8.94
N VAL A 122 -12.99 5.27 8.92
CA VAL A 122 -14.39 5.71 8.80
C VAL A 122 -14.77 6.64 9.96
N LYS A 123 -14.46 6.23 11.21
CA LYS A 123 -14.70 7.06 12.40
C LYS A 123 -14.00 8.42 12.34
N LYS A 124 -12.74 8.46 11.90
CA LYS A 124 -11.99 9.71 11.74
C LYS A 124 -12.55 10.61 10.64
N ALA A 125 -13.14 10.05 9.58
CA ALA A 125 -13.78 10.81 8.52
C ALA A 125 -15.11 11.43 8.97
N GLY A 126 -15.90 10.70 9.79
CA GLY A 126 -17.16 11.20 10.34
C GLY A 126 -17.00 12.37 11.31
N ASN A 127 -15.92 12.39 12.11
CA ASN A 127 -15.63 13.48 13.07
C ASN A 127 -15.10 14.77 12.43
N ARG A 128 -14.93 14.82 11.10
CA ARG A 128 -14.50 16.02 10.36
C ARG A 128 -15.66 16.77 9.70
N ARG A 129 -16.91 16.34 9.94
CA ARG A 129 -18.13 17.03 9.48
C ARG A 129 -18.67 17.95 10.56
#